data_AF-A0A353B0K9-F1
#
_entry.id   AF-A0A353B0K9-F1
#
_cell.length_a   1.000
_cell.length_b   1.000
_cell.length_c   1.000
_cell.angle_alpha   90.00
_cell.angle_beta   90.00
_cell.angle_gamma   90.00
#
_symmetry.space_group_name_H-M   'P 1'
#
loop_
_entity.id
_entity.type
_entity.pdbx_description
1 polymer ?
#
loop_
_entity_poly.entity_id
_entity_poly.type
_entity_poly.pdbx_seq_one_letter_code
_entity_poly.pdbx_strand_id
1 'polypeptide(L)'
;MAPQTTWNSLLEEWAKRNWLDVSEVAEALLEWLSKDGFPPKTMGSRDLGADWHRTAAFAMCNFALARANDVLDGPDQIPSQVPFTLTCATCNNEGPDTYAEAIDEGWTRIAYFPAGVSENFLGECLVCRERDEQA
;
A
#
# COMPACT_ATOMS: atom_id res chain seq x y z
N MET A 1 -20.54 -1.50 -13.68
CA MET A 1 -19.40 -0.83 -13.01
C MET A 1 -18.67 0.03 -14.04
N ALA A 2 -18.09 1.16 -13.65
CA ALA A 2 -17.22 1.95 -14.52
C ALA A 2 -15.76 1.57 -14.23
N PRO A 3 -15.12 0.68 -15.03
CA PRO A 3 -13.83 0.10 -14.68
C PRO A 3 -12.71 1.13 -14.60
N GLN A 4 -12.79 2.23 -15.37
CA GLN A 4 -11.82 3.32 -15.26
C GLN A 4 -11.94 4.04 -13.91
N THR A 5 -13.16 4.25 -13.40
CA THR A 5 -13.38 4.85 -12.08
C THR A 5 -12.86 3.92 -10.99
N THR A 6 -13.21 2.64 -11.05
CA THR A 6 -12.74 1.60 -10.10
C THR A 6 -11.22 1.49 -10.11
N TRP A 7 -10.59 1.54 -11.29
CA TRP A 7 -9.14 1.57 -11.42
C TRP A 7 -8.51 2.78 -10.74
N ASN A 8 -9.06 3.97 -10.96
CA ASN A 8 -8.55 5.18 -10.34
C ASN A 8 -8.69 5.12 -8.81
N SER A 9 -9.80 4.60 -8.31
CA SER A 9 -9.99 4.34 -6.87
C SER A 9 -8.95 3.37 -6.34
N LEU A 10 -8.66 2.26 -7.02
CA LEU A 10 -7.62 1.31 -6.60
C LEU A 10 -6.27 2.00 -6.39
N LEU A 11 -5.86 2.85 -7.35
CA LEU A 11 -4.60 3.58 -7.27
C LEU A 11 -4.59 4.62 -6.14
N GLU A 12 -5.71 5.31 -5.93
CA GLU A 12 -5.86 6.30 -4.87
C GLU A 12 -5.82 5.66 -3.48
N GLU A 13 -6.56 4.58 -3.27
CA GLU A 13 -6.60 3.86 -2.00
C GLU A 13 -5.27 3.16 -1.70
N TRP A 14 -4.56 2.66 -2.72
CA TRP A 14 -3.19 2.17 -2.59
C TRP A 14 -2.25 3.27 -2.08
N ALA A 15 -2.30 4.46 -2.68
CA ALA A 15 -1.47 5.59 -2.27
C ALA A 15 -1.77 6.05 -0.84
N LYS A 16 -3.04 5.99 -0.42
CA LYS A 16 -3.50 6.30 0.94
C LYS A 16 -3.24 5.18 1.95
N ARG A 17 -2.90 3.97 1.50
CA ARG A 17 -2.73 2.76 2.32
C ARG A 17 -4.04 2.30 2.98
N ASN A 18 -5.16 2.52 2.31
CA ASN A 18 -6.46 2.06 2.77
C ASN A 18 -6.66 0.59 2.36
N TRP A 19 -5.99 -0.32 3.06
CA TRP A 19 -5.84 -1.71 2.64
C TRP A 19 -7.16 -2.46 2.45
N LEU A 20 -8.16 -2.17 3.29
CA LEU A 20 -9.50 -2.74 3.14
C LEU A 20 -10.13 -2.33 1.80
N ASP A 21 -10.13 -1.03 1.50
CA ASP A 21 -10.67 -0.52 0.23
C ASP A 21 -9.85 -0.99 -0.97
N VAL A 22 -8.52 -1.12 -0.84
CA VAL A 22 -7.66 -1.73 -1.88
C VAL A 22 -8.12 -3.15 -2.18
N SER A 23 -8.39 -3.96 -1.14
CA SER A 23 -8.87 -5.34 -1.31
C SER A 23 -10.22 -5.36 -2.03
N GLU A 24 -11.21 -4.63 -1.53
CA GLU A 24 -12.57 -4.61 -2.08
C GLU A 24 -12.59 -4.12 -3.54
N VAL A 25 -11.87 -3.04 -3.85
CA VAL A 25 -11.82 -2.47 -5.20
C VAL A 25 -11.07 -3.38 -6.16
N ALA A 26 -9.98 -4.02 -5.72
CA ALA A 26 -9.23 -4.98 -6.53
C ALA A 26 -10.08 -6.22 -6.87
N GLU A 27 -10.79 -6.78 -5.88
CA GLU A 27 -11.71 -7.91 -6.09
C GLU A 27 -12.82 -7.56 -7.06
N ALA A 28 -13.47 -6.41 -6.88
CA ALA A 28 -14.52 -5.95 -7.78
C ALA A 28 -14.02 -5.82 -9.22
N LEU A 29 -12.84 -5.24 -9.42
CA LEU A 29 -12.28 -5.08 -10.76
C LEU A 29 -11.85 -6.42 -11.38
N LEU A 30 -11.29 -7.35 -10.60
CA LEU A 30 -11.01 -8.72 -11.05
C LEU A 30 -12.27 -9.46 -11.48
N GLU A 31 -13.35 -9.36 -10.69
CA GLU A 31 -14.63 -9.97 -11.03
C GLU A 31 -15.16 -9.43 -12.37
N TRP A 32 -15.11 -8.10 -12.56
CA TRP A 32 -15.51 -7.46 -13.81
C TRP A 32 -14.68 -7.96 -15.01
N LEU A 33 -13.36 -7.99 -14.87
CA LEU A 33 -12.46 -8.42 -15.93
C LEU A 33 -12.61 -9.92 -16.27
N SER A 34 -12.95 -10.75 -15.27
CA SER A 34 -13.20 -12.20 -15.45
C SER A 34 -14.46 -12.52 -16.25
N LYS A 35 -15.41 -11.58 -16.28
CA LYS A 35 -16.67 -11.66 -17.06
C LYS A 35 -16.53 -11.05 -18.45
N ASP A 36 -15.30 -10.99 -18.98
CA ASP A 36 -14.93 -10.33 -20.24
C ASP A 36 -15.31 -8.84 -20.31
N GLY A 37 -15.53 -8.19 -19.16
CA GLY A 37 -15.77 -6.75 -19.08
C GLY A 37 -14.64 -5.95 -19.74
N PHE A 38 -14.96 -4.79 -20.30
CA PHE A 38 -13.95 -3.94 -20.93
C PHE A 38 -12.93 -3.45 -19.89
N PRO A 39 -11.63 -3.40 -20.23
CA PRO A 39 -10.58 -3.05 -19.27
C PRO A 39 -10.42 -1.53 -19.09
N PRO A 40 -9.89 -1.08 -17.93
CA PRO A 40 -9.48 0.30 -17.74
C PRO A 40 -8.17 0.59 -18.48
N LYS A 41 -7.89 1.86 -18.77
CA LYS A 41 -6.57 2.30 -19.25
C LYS A 41 -5.58 2.32 -18.10
N THR A 42 -4.54 1.50 -18.22
CA THR A 42 -3.52 1.27 -17.19
C THR A 42 -2.22 2.06 -17.42
N MET A 43 -2.01 2.61 -18.62
CA MET A 43 -0.73 3.21 -19.05
C MET A 43 -0.83 4.74 -19.24
N GLY A 44 -1.72 5.39 -18.48
CA GLY A 44 -1.95 6.84 -18.56
C GLY A 44 -2.37 7.28 -19.96
N SER A 45 -1.55 8.10 -20.62
CA SER A 45 -1.84 8.64 -21.97
C SER A 45 -1.50 7.68 -23.11
N ARG A 46 -0.80 6.57 -22.84
CA ARG A 46 -0.46 5.58 -23.88
C ARG A 46 -1.61 4.60 -24.04
N ASP A 47 -2.13 4.49 -25.26
CA ASP A 47 -3.12 3.48 -25.64
C ASP A 47 -2.43 2.33 -26.36
N LEU A 48 -2.43 1.16 -25.73
CA LEU A 48 -1.79 -0.05 -26.26
C LEU A 48 -2.82 -1.13 -26.65
N GLY A 49 -4.11 -0.76 -26.67
CA GLY A 49 -5.20 -1.67 -26.98
C GLY A 49 -5.74 -2.42 -25.76
N ALA A 50 -6.95 -2.97 -25.91
CA ALA A 50 -7.71 -3.58 -24.82
C ALA A 50 -6.99 -4.79 -24.19
N ASP A 51 -6.36 -5.65 -24.99
CA ASP A 51 -5.70 -6.87 -24.46
C ASP A 51 -4.52 -6.55 -23.55
N TRP A 52 -3.73 -5.53 -23.92
CA TRP A 52 -2.65 -5.03 -23.09
C TRP A 52 -3.18 -4.49 -21.76
N HIS A 53 -4.20 -3.64 -21.83
CA HIS A 53 -4.83 -3.03 -20.66
C HIS A 53 -5.50 -4.06 -19.74
N ARG A 54 -6.17 -5.08 -20.32
CA ARG A 54 -6.75 -6.20 -19.57
C ARG A 54 -5.67 -6.98 -18.83
N THR A 55 -4.60 -7.34 -19.53
CA THR A 55 -3.49 -8.11 -18.94
C THR A 55 -2.83 -7.36 -17.79
N ALA A 56 -2.53 -6.08 -18.00
CA ALA A 56 -1.94 -5.22 -16.97
C ALA A 56 -2.90 -5.04 -15.78
N ALA A 57 -4.18 -4.76 -16.02
CA ALA A 57 -5.16 -4.58 -14.96
C ALA A 57 -5.32 -5.85 -14.13
N PHE A 58 -5.40 -7.03 -14.77
CA PHE A 58 -5.46 -8.31 -14.06
C PHE A 58 -4.24 -8.54 -13.17
N ALA A 59 -3.03 -8.35 -13.70
CA ALA A 59 -1.81 -8.56 -12.95
C ALA A 59 -1.72 -7.61 -11.75
N MET A 60 -2.03 -6.33 -11.95
CA MET A 60 -1.98 -5.32 -10.90
C MET A 60 -3.05 -5.51 -9.83
N CYS A 61 -4.28 -5.88 -10.20
CA CYS A 61 -5.32 -6.14 -9.20
C CYS A 61 -5.01 -7.38 -8.37
N ASN A 62 -4.50 -8.46 -8.96
CA ASN A 62 -4.06 -9.64 -8.21
C ASN A 62 -2.93 -9.29 -7.23
N PHE A 63 -1.93 -8.52 -7.69
CA PHE A 63 -0.85 -8.05 -6.83
C PHE A 63 -1.38 -7.19 -5.67
N ALA A 64 -2.23 -6.20 -5.97
CA ALA A 64 -2.77 -5.30 -4.98
C ALA A 64 -3.61 -6.04 -3.94
N LEU A 65 -4.47 -6.96 -4.38
CA LEU A 65 -5.28 -7.81 -3.50
C LEU A 65 -4.42 -8.70 -2.61
N ALA A 66 -3.46 -9.41 -3.19
CA ALA A 66 -2.56 -10.28 -2.42
C ALA A 66 -1.78 -9.48 -1.36
N ARG A 67 -1.29 -8.28 -1.70
CA ARG A 67 -0.58 -7.43 -0.75
C ARG A 67 -1.52 -6.85 0.31
N ALA A 68 -2.70 -6.38 -0.06
CA ALA A 68 -3.68 -5.87 0.90
C ALA A 68 -4.05 -6.93 1.93
N ASN A 69 -4.32 -8.16 1.49
CA ASN A 69 -4.63 -9.27 2.38
C ASN A 69 -3.44 -9.64 3.27
N ASP A 70 -2.22 -9.69 2.74
CA ASP A 70 -1.00 -9.94 3.54
C ASP A 70 -0.79 -8.87 4.63
N VAL A 71 -1.16 -7.61 4.35
CA VAL A 71 -1.14 -6.54 5.36
C VAL A 71 -2.27 -6.69 6.37
N LEU A 72 -3.50 -6.96 5.93
CA LEU A 72 -4.68 -7.06 6.79
C LEU A 72 -4.63 -8.28 7.72
N ASP A 73 -4.12 -9.40 7.23
CA ASP A 73 -3.98 -10.66 7.97
C ASP A 73 -2.67 -10.72 8.77
N GLY A 74 -1.69 -9.87 8.44
CA GLY A 74 -0.38 -9.84 9.06
C GLY A 74 -0.42 -9.27 10.48
N PRO A 75 0.38 -9.82 11.43
CA PRO A 75 0.52 -9.21 12.75
C PRO A 75 1.06 -7.78 12.60
N ASP A 76 0.51 -6.86 13.38
CA ASP A 76 0.90 -5.44 13.41
C ASP A 76 0.83 -4.74 12.03
N GLN A 77 0.06 -5.30 11.09
CA GLN A 77 -0.04 -4.84 9.70
C GLN A 77 1.30 -4.88 8.94
N ILE A 78 2.16 -5.85 9.28
CA ILE A 78 3.44 -6.09 8.61
C ILE A 78 3.26 -7.22 7.59
N PRO A 79 3.32 -6.92 6.28
CA PRO A 79 3.23 -7.94 5.24
C PRO A 79 4.43 -8.89 5.28
N SER A 80 4.17 -10.20 5.22
CA SER A 80 5.17 -11.27 5.43
C SER A 80 6.33 -11.28 4.44
N GLN A 81 6.14 -10.70 3.25
CA GLN A 81 7.15 -10.68 2.18
C GLN A 81 7.92 -9.34 2.12
N VAL A 82 7.74 -8.46 3.10
CA VAL A 82 8.42 -7.16 3.13
C VAL A 82 9.38 -7.11 4.31
N PRO A 83 10.69 -6.89 4.07
CA PRO A 83 11.64 -6.66 5.15
C PRO A 83 11.23 -5.49 6.02
N PHE A 84 11.30 -5.67 7.34
CA PHE A 84 11.05 -4.57 8.27
C PHE A 84 12.24 -3.61 8.25
N THR A 85 12.04 -2.44 7.68
CA THR A 85 13.01 -1.35 7.72
C THR A 85 12.24 -0.07 8.06
N LEU A 86 12.70 0.65 9.09
CA LEU A 86 11.94 1.73 9.72
C LEU A 86 12.72 3.04 9.69
N THR A 87 12.03 4.13 9.35
CA THR A 87 12.57 5.49 9.49
C THR A 87 11.52 6.43 10.07
N CYS A 88 11.98 7.41 10.85
CA CYS A 88 11.12 8.44 11.39
C CYS A 88 10.60 9.36 10.28
N ALA A 89 9.28 9.51 10.17
CA ALA A 89 8.63 10.35 9.17
C ALA A 89 8.98 11.84 9.30
N THR A 90 9.44 12.28 10.48
CA THR A 90 9.71 13.69 10.78
C THR A 90 11.19 14.05 10.69
N CYS A 91 12.07 13.26 11.30
CA CYS A 91 13.51 13.58 11.38
C CYS A 91 14.39 12.67 10.52
N ASN A 92 13.80 11.68 9.84
CA ASN A 92 14.52 10.71 9.02
C ASN A 92 15.61 9.92 9.80
N ASN A 93 15.46 9.81 11.12
CA ASN A 93 16.29 8.92 11.93
C ASN A 93 15.92 7.47 11.64
N GLU A 94 16.93 6.63 11.45
CA GLU A 94 16.77 5.19 11.23
C GLU A 94 16.30 4.52 12.54
N GLY A 95 15.39 3.56 12.40
CA GLY A 95 14.87 2.75 13.50
C GLY A 95 15.59 1.40 13.62
N PRO A 96 15.20 0.58 14.61
CA PRO A 96 15.74 -0.77 14.76
C PRO A 96 15.22 -1.73 13.66
N ASP A 97 15.84 -2.90 13.60
CA ASP A 97 15.61 -3.92 12.55
C ASP A 97 14.33 -4.74 12.78
N THR A 98 13.66 -4.58 13.92
CA THR A 98 12.43 -5.32 14.25
C THR A 98 11.33 -4.44 14.82
N TYR A 99 10.07 -4.83 14.59
CA TYR A 99 8.92 -4.12 15.16
C TYR A 99 8.91 -4.15 16.69
N ALA A 100 9.27 -5.28 17.29
CA ALA A 100 9.30 -5.43 18.74
C ALA A 100 10.30 -4.45 19.39
N GLU A 101 11.52 -4.37 18.85
CA GLU A 101 12.51 -3.39 19.31
C GLU A 101 12.02 -1.95 19.10
N ALA A 102 11.36 -1.67 17.98
CA ALA A 102 10.81 -0.33 17.73
C ALA A 102 9.80 0.06 18.81
N ILE A 103 8.90 -0.84 19.20
CA ILE A 103 7.93 -0.60 20.28
C ILE A 103 8.64 -0.44 21.63
N ASP A 104 9.64 -1.28 21.95
CA ASP A 104 10.42 -1.19 23.19
C ASP A 104 11.18 0.14 23.29
N GLU A 105 11.67 0.66 22.16
CA GLU A 105 12.31 1.98 22.05
C GLU A 105 11.30 3.16 22.03
N GLY A 106 10.01 2.88 22.07
CA GLY A 106 8.95 3.87 22.17
C GLY A 106 8.51 4.49 20.84
N TRP A 107 8.84 3.85 19.71
CA TRP A 107 8.30 4.25 18.40
C TRP A 107 6.79 4.05 18.32
N THR A 108 6.13 4.92 17.57
CA THR A 108 4.66 4.89 17.40
C THR A 108 4.27 5.17 15.96
N ARG A 109 2.98 4.95 15.63
CA ARG A 109 2.41 5.18 14.29
C ARG A 109 3.21 4.51 13.16
N ILE A 110 3.79 3.35 13.45
CA ILE A 110 4.54 2.56 12.47
C ILE A 110 3.55 2.05 11.43
N ALA A 111 3.81 2.34 10.16
CA ALA A 111 2.95 1.95 9.06
C ALA A 111 3.76 1.55 7.83
N TYR A 112 3.31 0.51 7.14
CA TYR A 112 3.87 0.08 5.87
C TYR A 112 3.67 1.16 4.79
N PHE A 113 4.75 1.63 4.15
CA PHE A 113 4.76 2.73 3.20
C PHE A 113 5.40 2.32 1.84
N PRO A 114 4.69 1.55 0.98
CA PRO A 114 5.24 1.04 -0.29
C PRO A 114 5.61 2.12 -1.31
N ALA A 115 5.04 3.32 -1.19
CA ALA A 115 5.34 4.43 -2.09
C ALA A 115 6.62 5.17 -1.69
N GLY A 116 7.22 4.81 -0.54
CA GLY A 116 8.47 5.37 -0.06
C GLY A 116 9.65 4.98 -0.93
N VAL A 117 10.66 5.86 -0.97
CA VAL A 117 11.89 5.66 -1.75
C VAL A 117 13.06 5.12 -0.92
N SER A 118 12.96 5.13 0.41
CA SER A 118 13.99 4.63 1.32
C SER A 118 13.53 3.37 2.04
N GLU A 119 12.74 3.53 3.09
CA GLU A 119 12.32 2.45 3.98
C GLU A 119 10.92 1.96 3.69
N ASN A 120 10.71 0.68 3.98
CA ASN A 120 9.41 0.04 3.82
C ASN A 120 8.41 0.54 4.86
N PHE A 121 8.86 1.00 6.03
CA PHE A 121 8.00 1.48 7.10
C PHE A 121 8.40 2.88 7.53
N LEU A 122 7.38 3.69 7.81
CA LEU A 122 7.53 4.99 8.45
C LEU A 122 6.89 4.94 9.83
N GLY A 123 7.49 5.64 10.80
CA GLY A 123 6.93 5.80 12.14
C GLY A 123 7.33 7.15 12.75
N GLU A 124 6.95 7.34 14.01
CA GLU A 124 7.35 8.49 14.82
C GLU A 124 8.27 8.02 15.93
N CYS A 125 9.51 8.52 15.94
CA CYS A 125 10.46 8.23 17.00
C CYS A 125 10.14 9.00 18.29
N LEU A 126 10.60 8.47 19.43
CA LEU A 126 10.38 9.05 20.75
C LEU A 126 10.74 10.55 20.80
N VAL A 127 11.90 10.92 20.25
CA VAL A 127 12.41 12.30 20.27
C VAL A 127 11.47 13.27 19.54
N CYS A 128 10.93 12.89 18.39
CA CYS A 128 10.00 13.75 17.66
C CYS A 128 8.65 13.84 18.36
N ARG A 129 8.16 12.73 18.91
CA ARG A 129 6.91 12.71 19.68
C ARG A 129 6.97 13.63 20.90
N GLU A 130 8.01 13.49 21.72
CA GLU A 130 8.20 14.31 22.92
C GLU A 130 8.35 15.81 22.60
N ARG A 131 8.93 16.14 21.45
CA ARG A 131 9.04 17.54 20.99
C ARG A 131 7.69 18.13 20.61
N ASP A 132 6.85 17.35 19.93
CA ASP A 132 5.53 17.80 19.50
C ASP A 132 4.54 17.94 20.67
N GLU A 133 4.69 17.12 21.73
CA GLU A 133 3.90 17.21 22.97
C GLU A 133 4.22 18.45 23.83
N GLN A 134 5.38 19.08 23.61
CA GLN A 134 5.82 20.28 24.32
C GLN A 134 5.48 21.60 23.60
N ALA A 135 4.92 21.52 22.38
CA ALA A 135 4.57 22.66 21.53
C ALA A 135 3.09 23.06 21.67
#